data_AF-A0A7Y8M6M2-F1
#
_entry.id   AF-A0A7Y8M6M2-F1
#
_cell.length_a   1.000
_cell.length_b   1.000
_cell.length_c   1.000
_cell.angle_alpha   90.00
_cell.angle_beta   90.00
_cell.angle_gamma   90.00
#
_symmetry.space_group_name_H-M   'P 1'
#
loop_
_entity.id
_entity.type
_entity.pdbx_description
1 polymer ?
#
loop_
_entity_poly.entity_id
_entity_poly.type
_entity_poly.pdbx_seq_one_letter_code
_entity_poly.pdbx_strand_id
1 'polypeptide(L)'
;MAEKTVLTLGRIRFAVQLVMLFVTVYGSVIVGTYMADKISNALPALSCAYDQMNGGYCVLIPTQHILHHRIGEALVRAQQLTFGMVLPLLMTFLTFFAFFFVIGKAFCGWVCPLGTLQEWIGKLGRRFGIGVRRFVPGDLGNVRRVRPLKWLILLGLVFVLPLATGLGVTPHSLGNPYCDICPSRVATTLLTGNTEQLALRLGDGVSFTLGAIANLLVGFTLVGALALRQPFCRICPLLAFNAVFQRLSPMRLAKPSREKCGSCHICTEACPMDIPEISQQEGRKAYHEECTLCGRCAEYCPQDGVIRLKWGPWSLFSSSRDYYKGRVQRELPDGTVKPLKFVKSAARTTHGAADA
;
A
#
# COMPACT_ATOMS: atom_id res chain seq x y z
N MET A 1 4.65 -9.46 -38.78
CA MET A 1 4.72 -10.63 -37.89
C MET A 1 5.61 -10.30 -36.70
N ALA A 2 5.00 -10.02 -35.56
CA ALA A 2 5.61 -10.10 -34.23
C ALA A 2 4.42 -10.05 -33.28
N GLU A 3 3.72 -11.18 -33.22
CA GLU A 3 2.76 -11.53 -32.21
C GLU A 3 3.45 -11.36 -30.85
N LYS A 4 3.41 -10.16 -30.29
CA LYS A 4 3.79 -9.94 -28.91
C LYS A 4 2.50 -9.97 -28.12
N THR A 5 2.25 -11.10 -27.49
CA THR A 5 1.67 -11.18 -26.15
C THR A 5 2.44 -10.22 -25.22
N VAL A 6 2.28 -8.90 -25.41
CA VAL A 6 2.95 -7.90 -24.59
C VAL A 6 2.28 -7.96 -23.22
N LEU A 7 2.96 -8.56 -22.25
CA LEU A 7 2.71 -8.32 -20.85
C LEU A 7 2.86 -6.81 -20.60
N THR A 8 1.75 -6.08 -20.73
CA THR A 8 1.68 -4.66 -20.39
C THR A 8 1.97 -4.51 -18.90
N LEU A 9 2.69 -3.46 -18.49
CA LEU A 9 3.01 -3.19 -17.08
C LEU A 9 1.77 -3.27 -16.17
N GLY A 10 0.63 -2.80 -16.66
CA GLY A 10 -0.63 -2.86 -15.92
C GLY A 10 -1.17 -4.28 -15.69
N ARG A 11 -0.95 -5.20 -16.65
CA ARG A 11 -1.29 -6.63 -16.52
C ARG A 11 -0.30 -7.35 -15.61
N ILE A 12 1.00 -7.05 -15.73
CA ILE A 12 2.02 -7.58 -14.82
C ILE A 12 1.66 -7.17 -13.39
N ARG A 13 1.39 -5.89 -13.16
CA ARG A 13 1.01 -5.39 -11.84
C ARG A 13 -0.24 -6.06 -11.32
N PHE A 14 -1.29 -6.16 -12.13
CA PHE A 14 -2.51 -6.85 -11.71
C PHE A 14 -2.26 -8.33 -11.36
N ALA A 15 -1.48 -9.04 -12.16
CA ALA A 15 -1.10 -10.43 -11.89
C ALA A 15 -0.28 -10.57 -10.61
N VAL A 16 0.73 -9.71 -10.41
CA VAL A 16 1.54 -9.68 -9.18
C VAL A 16 0.66 -9.36 -7.97
N GLN A 17 -0.24 -8.38 -8.07
CA GLN A 17 -1.17 -8.04 -7.00
C GLN A 17 -2.10 -9.20 -6.63
N LEU A 18 -2.60 -9.94 -7.61
CA LEU A 18 -3.48 -11.10 -7.40
C LEU A 18 -2.71 -12.27 -6.76
N VAL A 19 -1.53 -12.61 -7.31
CA VAL A 19 -0.68 -13.67 -6.76
C VAL A 19 -0.24 -13.32 -5.35
N MET A 20 0.22 -12.09 -5.12
CA MET A 20 0.65 -11.64 -3.80
C MET A 20 -0.51 -11.57 -2.81
N LEU A 21 -1.71 -11.15 -3.22
CA LEU A 21 -2.88 -11.22 -2.33
C LEU A 21 -3.14 -12.65 -1.86
N PHE A 22 -3.10 -13.62 -2.78
CA PHE A 22 -3.33 -15.02 -2.45
C PHE A 22 -2.20 -15.59 -1.56
N VAL A 23 -0.93 -15.31 -1.89
CA VAL A 23 0.23 -15.74 -1.09
C VAL A 23 0.25 -15.09 0.29
N THR A 24 -0.15 -13.83 0.42
CA THR A 24 -0.11 -13.11 1.70
C THR A 24 -1.26 -13.49 2.61
N VAL A 25 -2.46 -13.68 2.07
CA VAL A 25 -3.68 -13.98 2.85
C VAL A 25 -3.87 -15.49 3.08
N TYR A 26 -3.52 -16.33 2.11
CA TYR A 26 -3.68 -17.80 2.18
C TYR A 26 -2.34 -18.55 2.17
N GLY A 27 -1.22 -17.88 2.48
CA GLY A 27 0.11 -18.46 2.37
C GLY A 27 0.30 -19.75 3.17
N SER A 28 -0.28 -19.82 4.37
CA SER A 28 -0.23 -21.05 5.20
C SER A 28 -0.99 -22.23 4.59
N VAL A 29 -2.04 -21.99 3.79
CA VAL A 29 -2.77 -23.05 3.05
C VAL A 29 -1.88 -23.66 1.97
N ILE A 30 -1.09 -22.83 1.31
CA ILE A 30 -0.28 -23.21 0.14
C ILE A 30 1.01 -23.89 0.58
N VAL A 31 1.70 -23.31 1.57
CA VAL A 31 3.06 -23.69 1.95
C VAL A 31 3.08 -24.54 3.22
N GLY A 32 1.95 -24.62 3.93
CA GLY A 32 1.83 -25.28 5.24
C GLY A 32 2.18 -24.33 6.39
N THR A 33 1.50 -24.49 7.53
CA THR A 33 1.64 -23.61 8.72
C THR A 33 3.08 -23.54 9.24
N TYR A 34 3.78 -24.68 9.29
CA TYR A 34 5.16 -24.73 9.79
C TYR A 34 6.17 -23.98 8.90
N MET A 35 6.03 -24.09 7.58
CA MET A 35 6.88 -23.34 6.65
C MET A 35 6.48 -21.86 6.60
N ALA A 36 5.18 -21.54 6.72
CA ALA A 36 4.72 -20.17 6.86
C ALA A 36 5.32 -19.50 8.10
N ASP A 37 5.39 -20.17 9.26
CA ASP A 37 6.04 -19.63 10.46
C ASP A 37 7.55 -19.42 10.26
N LYS A 38 8.25 -20.34 9.60
CA LYS A 38 9.68 -20.15 9.31
C LYS A 38 9.92 -19.00 8.34
N ILE A 39 9.10 -18.88 7.31
CA ILE A 39 9.15 -17.76 6.35
C ILE A 39 8.81 -16.45 7.07
N SER A 40 7.84 -16.45 7.97
CA SER A 40 7.43 -15.26 8.75
C SER A 40 8.57 -14.72 9.61
N ASN A 41 9.33 -15.62 10.24
CA ASN A 41 10.50 -15.26 11.05
C ASN A 41 11.69 -14.79 10.18
N ALA A 42 11.82 -15.31 8.96
CA ALA A 42 12.91 -14.97 8.04
C ALA A 42 12.60 -13.82 7.07
N LEU A 43 11.34 -13.44 6.86
CA LEU A 43 10.90 -12.38 5.95
C LEU A 43 9.65 -11.69 6.51
N PRO A 44 9.79 -10.77 7.50
CA PRO A 44 8.69 -10.11 8.19
C PRO A 44 8.04 -9.02 7.34
N ALA A 45 7.38 -9.40 6.25
CA ALA A 45 6.71 -8.46 5.37
C ALA A 45 5.37 -8.89 4.77
N LEU A 46 4.81 -10.05 5.13
CA LEU A 46 3.76 -10.67 4.31
C LEU A 46 2.44 -10.86 5.06
N SER A 47 1.77 -9.74 5.39
CA SER A 47 0.35 -9.62 5.86
C SER A 47 0.11 -9.45 7.37
N CYS A 48 -1.16 -9.50 7.80
CA CYS A 48 -1.56 -9.24 9.18
C CYS A 48 -1.41 -10.51 10.03
N ALA A 49 -0.73 -10.44 11.18
CA ALA A 49 -0.55 -11.61 12.04
C ALA A 49 -1.82 -12.15 12.69
N TYR A 50 -2.89 -11.35 12.74
CA TYR A 50 -4.17 -11.78 13.30
C TYR A 50 -4.94 -12.72 12.36
N ASP A 51 -4.50 -12.84 11.11
CA ASP A 51 -5.05 -13.79 10.16
C ASP A 51 -4.37 -15.15 10.33
N GLN A 52 -5.14 -16.16 10.75
CA GLN A 52 -4.61 -17.51 11.02
C GLN A 52 -4.11 -18.21 9.75
N MET A 53 -4.52 -17.74 8.57
CA MET A 53 -4.13 -18.34 7.30
C MET A 53 -2.97 -17.61 6.60
N ASN A 54 -2.35 -16.64 7.27
CA ASN A 54 -1.35 -15.75 6.67
C ASN A 54 -0.09 -16.45 6.12
N GLY A 55 0.60 -15.76 5.20
CA GLY A 55 1.92 -16.19 4.69
C GLY A 55 3.12 -15.51 5.36
N GLY A 56 2.90 -14.64 6.34
CA GLY A 56 3.93 -13.82 6.96
C GLY A 56 3.41 -12.72 7.90
N TYR A 57 4.31 -12.21 8.74
CA TYR A 57 3.98 -11.09 9.62
C TYR A 57 4.35 -9.74 9.01
N CYS A 58 3.50 -8.73 9.19
CA CYS A 58 3.80 -7.35 8.88
C CYS A 58 4.89 -6.87 9.84
N VAL A 59 5.95 -6.21 9.33
CA VAL A 59 7.05 -5.68 10.14
C VAL A 59 6.63 -4.94 11.41
N LEU A 60 5.53 -4.20 11.37
CA LEU A 60 5.14 -3.37 12.50
C LEU A 60 4.92 -4.22 13.76
N ILE A 61 4.50 -5.47 13.62
CA ILE A 61 4.28 -6.40 14.73
C ILE A 61 5.58 -6.77 15.45
N PRO A 62 6.60 -7.39 14.81
CA PRO A 62 7.86 -7.68 15.48
C PRO A 62 8.57 -6.42 15.98
N THR A 63 8.38 -5.27 15.31
CA THR A 63 8.94 -3.99 15.79
C THR A 63 8.30 -3.57 17.11
N GLN A 64 6.96 -3.58 17.19
CA GLN A 64 6.23 -3.25 18.42
C GLN A 64 6.52 -4.27 19.52
N HIS A 65 6.65 -5.55 19.16
CA HIS A 65 7.00 -6.63 20.08
C HIS A 65 8.39 -6.51 20.70
N ILE A 66 9.37 -6.13 19.88
CA ILE A 66 10.71 -5.83 20.37
C ILE A 66 10.68 -4.62 21.31
N LEU A 67 9.93 -3.58 20.96
CA LEU A 67 9.84 -2.37 21.78
C LEU A 67 9.20 -2.64 23.15
N HIS A 68 8.10 -3.39 23.20
CA HIS A 68 7.41 -3.65 24.46
C HIS A 68 8.14 -4.66 25.34
N HIS A 69 8.55 -5.83 24.82
CA HIS A 69 9.10 -6.92 25.66
C HIS A 69 10.62 -6.86 25.83
N ARG A 70 11.36 -6.40 24.82
CA ARG A 70 12.84 -6.42 24.90
C ARG A 70 13.40 -5.09 25.38
N ILE A 71 13.03 -3.99 24.73
CA ILE A 71 13.63 -2.68 25.02
C ILE A 71 13.08 -2.11 26.33
N GLY A 72 11.76 -2.17 26.55
CA GLY A 72 11.14 -1.70 27.79
C GLY A 72 11.66 -2.43 29.03
N GLU A 73 11.64 -3.76 29.03
CA GLU A 73 12.13 -4.56 30.16
C GLU A 73 13.64 -4.39 30.39
N ALA A 74 14.45 -4.28 29.33
CA ALA A 74 15.89 -4.06 29.45
C ALA A 74 16.22 -2.67 30.04
N LEU A 75 15.43 -1.65 29.71
CA LEU A 75 15.61 -0.29 30.24
C LEU A 75 15.22 -0.19 31.72
N VAL A 76 14.19 -0.92 32.15
CA VAL A 76 13.76 -1.00 33.56
C VAL A 76 14.71 -1.83 34.42
N ARG A 77 15.23 -2.95 33.91
CA ARG A 77 16.12 -3.83 34.69
C ARG A 77 17.56 -3.33 34.80
N ALA A 78 17.95 -2.27 34.07
CA ALA A 78 19.31 -1.70 34.06
C ALA A 78 20.44 -2.75 33.98
N GLN A 79 20.14 -3.92 33.42
CA GLN A 79 20.99 -5.10 33.49
C GLN A 79 21.65 -5.29 32.13
N GLN A 80 22.97 -5.46 32.19
CA GLN A 80 23.92 -5.55 31.07
C GLN A 80 23.27 -6.05 29.77
N LEU A 81 23.41 -5.25 28.70
CA LEU A 81 23.13 -5.62 27.31
C LEU A 81 23.83 -6.95 26.99
N THR A 82 23.17 -8.07 27.25
CA THR A 82 23.73 -9.40 27.05
C THR A 82 23.68 -9.74 25.57
N PHE A 83 24.73 -10.41 25.07
CA PHE A 83 24.82 -10.87 23.69
C PHE A 83 23.59 -11.69 23.23
N GLY A 84 22.89 -12.35 24.17
CA GLY A 84 21.65 -13.11 23.92
C GLY A 84 20.42 -12.27 23.52
N MET A 85 20.35 -10.99 23.89
CA MET A 85 19.27 -10.09 23.47
C MET A 85 19.63 -9.31 22.20
N VAL A 86 20.90 -8.92 22.06
CA VAL A 86 21.40 -8.11 20.94
C VAL A 86 21.41 -8.89 19.64
N LEU A 87 21.80 -10.17 19.66
CA LEU A 87 21.94 -10.96 18.44
C LEU A 87 20.59 -11.21 17.71
N PRO A 88 19.51 -11.66 18.37
CA PRO A 88 18.22 -11.82 17.69
C PRO A 88 17.62 -10.48 17.25
N LEU A 89 17.86 -9.41 18.01
CA LEU A 89 17.42 -8.06 17.66
C LEU A 89 18.12 -7.60 16.37
N LEU A 90 19.44 -7.72 16.31
CA LEU A 90 20.26 -7.39 15.15
C LEU A 90 19.89 -8.24 13.94
N MET A 91 19.66 -9.55 14.12
CA MET A 91 19.23 -10.42 13.02
C MET A 91 17.85 -10.05 12.48
N THR A 92 16.91 -9.67 13.36
CA THR A 92 15.58 -9.19 12.95
C THR A 92 15.70 -7.88 12.19
N PHE A 93 16.47 -6.91 12.70
CA PHE A 93 16.72 -5.64 12.01
C PHE A 93 17.46 -5.81 10.68
N LEU A 94 18.42 -6.73 10.59
CA LEU A 94 19.19 -7.01 9.37
C LEU A 94 18.29 -7.62 8.29
N THR A 95 17.53 -8.65 8.66
CA THR A 95 16.58 -9.34 7.79
C THR A 95 15.50 -8.39 7.30
N PHE A 96 15.01 -7.57 8.23
CA PHE A 96 14.08 -6.50 7.95
C PHE A 96 14.63 -5.48 6.94
N PHE A 97 15.85 -5.00 7.18
CA PHE A 97 16.51 -4.03 6.32
C PHE A 97 16.82 -4.61 4.94
N ALA A 98 17.20 -5.89 4.86
CA ALA A 98 17.44 -6.59 3.59
C ALA A 98 16.17 -6.64 2.73
N PHE A 99 15.00 -6.91 3.31
CA PHE A 99 13.73 -6.90 2.58
C PHE A 99 13.34 -5.50 2.10
N PHE A 100 13.44 -4.49 2.98
CA PHE A 100 13.12 -3.09 2.64
C PHE A 100 14.10 -2.50 1.65
N PHE A 101 15.36 -2.93 1.69
CA PHE A 101 16.34 -2.62 0.67
C PHE A 101 15.84 -3.10 -0.67
N VAL A 102 15.45 -4.38 -0.82
CA VAL A 102 15.05 -4.94 -2.12
C VAL A 102 13.73 -4.36 -2.65
N ILE A 103 12.65 -4.37 -1.86
CA ILE A 103 11.29 -4.06 -2.37
C ILE A 103 10.85 -2.63 -2.05
N GLY A 104 11.34 -2.05 -0.95
CA GLY A 104 11.08 -0.66 -0.53
C GLY A 104 9.63 -0.21 -0.72
N LYS A 105 9.44 0.98 -1.29
CA LYS A 105 8.11 1.56 -1.54
C LYS A 105 7.25 0.81 -2.55
N ALA A 106 7.84 -0.04 -3.39
CA ALA A 106 7.06 -0.84 -4.33
C ALA A 106 6.19 -1.86 -3.58
N PHE A 107 6.52 -2.20 -2.34
CA PHE A 107 5.69 -3.06 -1.49
C PHE A 107 4.24 -2.55 -1.41
N CYS A 108 4.05 -1.27 -1.10
CA CYS A 108 2.72 -0.68 -0.94
C CYS A 108 1.90 -0.67 -2.25
N GLY A 109 2.55 -0.63 -3.41
CA GLY A 109 1.88 -0.61 -4.72
C GLY A 109 1.66 -1.99 -5.35
N TRP A 110 2.52 -2.96 -5.04
CA TRP A 110 2.58 -4.25 -5.75
C TRP A 110 2.23 -5.46 -4.86
N VAL A 111 2.57 -5.42 -3.57
CA VAL A 111 2.51 -6.59 -2.68
C VAL A 111 1.45 -6.44 -1.58
N CYS A 112 1.23 -5.22 -1.07
CA CYS A 112 0.36 -4.99 0.08
C CYS A 112 -1.11 -5.39 -0.15
N PRO A 113 -1.69 -6.33 0.63
CA PRO A 113 -3.05 -6.84 0.40
C PRO A 113 -4.13 -5.76 0.63
N LEU A 114 -3.90 -4.84 1.57
CA LEU A 114 -4.84 -3.73 1.80
C LEU A 114 -4.81 -2.70 0.66
N GLY A 115 -3.63 -2.47 0.06
CA GLY A 115 -3.48 -1.56 -1.08
C GLY A 115 -4.14 -2.10 -2.34
N THR A 116 -4.02 -3.41 -2.58
CA THR A 116 -4.67 -4.11 -3.69
C THR A 116 -6.19 -4.14 -3.52
N LEU A 117 -6.68 -4.46 -2.32
CA LEU A 117 -8.10 -4.45 -2.00
C LEU A 117 -8.74 -3.07 -2.25
N GLN A 118 -8.13 -1.98 -1.74
CA GLN A 118 -8.61 -0.62 -1.98
C GLN A 118 -8.63 -0.26 -3.47
N GLU A 119 -7.62 -0.68 -4.24
CA GLU A 119 -7.59 -0.41 -5.68
C GLU A 119 -8.71 -1.16 -6.43
N TRP A 120 -8.99 -2.40 -6.04
CA TRP A 120 -10.03 -3.22 -6.64
C TRP A 120 -11.42 -2.71 -6.29
N ILE A 121 -11.67 -2.34 -5.03
CA ILE A 121 -12.90 -1.68 -4.58
C ILE A 121 -13.10 -0.38 -5.37
N GLY A 122 -12.06 0.44 -5.52
CA GLY A 122 -12.15 1.67 -6.31
C GLY A 122 -12.43 1.40 -7.80
N LYS A 123 -11.86 0.34 -8.40
CA LYS A 123 -12.19 -0.08 -9.77
C LYS A 123 -13.66 -0.50 -9.88
N LEU A 124 -14.17 -1.19 -8.87
CA LEU A 124 -15.56 -1.64 -8.79
C LEU A 124 -16.52 -0.45 -8.65
N GLY A 125 -16.23 0.50 -7.75
CA GLY A 125 -17.02 1.73 -7.59
C GLY A 125 -17.12 2.54 -8.89
N ARG A 126 -16.00 2.67 -9.63
CA ARG A 126 -16.00 3.31 -10.97
C ARG A 126 -16.87 2.59 -11.99
N ARG A 127 -16.94 1.26 -11.92
CA ARG A 127 -17.79 0.46 -12.81
C ARG A 127 -19.28 0.67 -12.51
N PHE A 128 -19.62 0.91 -11.24
CA PHE A 128 -20.97 1.24 -10.80
C PHE A 128 -21.35 2.72 -10.95
N GLY A 129 -20.51 3.53 -11.61
CA GLY A 129 -20.81 4.95 -11.86
C GLY A 129 -20.62 5.87 -10.65
N ILE A 130 -20.05 5.37 -9.53
CA ILE A 130 -19.64 6.21 -8.41
C ILE A 130 -18.41 6.99 -8.87
N GLY A 131 -18.61 8.27 -9.20
CA GLY A 131 -17.56 9.16 -9.67
C GLY A 131 -16.43 9.27 -8.65
N VAL A 132 -15.18 9.06 -9.07
CA VAL A 132 -14.03 9.19 -8.19
C VAL A 132 -13.75 10.67 -7.97
N ARG A 133 -13.84 11.10 -6.71
CA ARG A 133 -13.47 12.47 -6.34
C ARG A 133 -11.95 12.55 -6.29
N ARG A 134 -11.37 13.38 -7.17
CA ARG A 134 -9.98 13.81 -7.06
C ARG A 134 -9.92 15.03 -6.17
N PHE A 135 -8.83 15.16 -5.40
CA PHE A 135 -8.57 16.42 -4.71
C PHE A 135 -8.14 17.47 -5.74
N VAL A 136 -8.98 18.47 -5.90
CA VAL A 136 -8.72 19.65 -6.74
C VAL A 136 -7.57 20.45 -6.10
N PRO A 137 -6.76 21.21 -6.85
CA PRO A 137 -5.66 22.00 -6.28
C PRO A 137 -6.02 22.87 -5.07
N GLY A 138 -7.29 23.33 -4.93
CA GLY A 138 -7.79 24.02 -3.74
C GLY A 138 -7.91 23.15 -2.49
N ASP A 139 -8.37 21.90 -2.62
CA ASP A 139 -8.51 20.95 -1.50
C ASP A 139 -7.15 20.34 -1.07
N LEU A 140 -6.15 20.41 -1.94
CA LEU A 140 -4.80 19.90 -1.68
C LEU A 140 -4.14 20.59 -0.48
N GLY A 141 -4.51 21.84 -0.18
CA GLY A 141 -4.05 22.56 1.01
C GLY A 141 -4.43 21.84 2.31
N ASN A 142 -5.69 21.38 2.41
CA ASN A 142 -6.17 20.62 3.56
C ASN A 142 -5.52 19.23 3.62
N VAL A 143 -5.38 18.55 2.48
CA VAL A 143 -4.67 17.26 2.43
C VAL A 143 -3.22 17.42 2.92
N ARG A 144 -2.52 18.48 2.49
CA ARG A 144 -1.13 18.76 2.90
C ARG A 144 -0.99 18.98 4.40
N ARG A 145 -2.02 19.54 5.07
CA ARG A 145 -2.07 19.69 6.52
C ARG A 145 -2.28 18.36 7.26
N VAL A 146 -2.96 17.39 6.64
CA VAL A 146 -3.19 16.05 7.20
C VAL A 146 -2.03 15.09 6.89
N ARG A 147 -1.20 15.35 5.88
CA ARG A 147 0.01 14.56 5.56
C ARG A 147 0.94 14.26 6.75
N PRO A 148 1.24 15.19 7.69
CA PRO A 148 2.09 14.88 8.85
C PRO A 148 1.44 13.90 9.84
N LEU A 149 0.12 13.69 9.79
CA LEU A 149 -0.59 12.79 10.71
C LEU A 149 -0.04 11.36 10.66
N LYS A 150 0.38 10.86 9.48
CA LYS A 150 1.00 9.54 9.35
C LYS A 150 2.30 9.41 10.17
N TRP A 151 3.06 10.50 10.30
CA TRP A 151 4.30 10.54 11.10
C TRP A 151 3.98 10.59 12.58
N LEU A 152 2.91 11.30 12.96
CA LEU A 152 2.40 11.31 14.33
C LEU A 152 1.88 9.91 14.72
N ILE A 153 1.12 9.25 13.85
CA ILE A 153 0.64 7.87 14.09
C ILE A 153 1.83 6.90 14.18
N LEU A 154 2.83 7.04 13.31
CA LEU A 154 4.02 6.21 13.36
C LEU A 154 4.78 6.42 14.67
N LEU A 155 5.14 7.65 15.01
CA LEU A 155 5.91 7.95 16.23
C LEU A 155 5.10 7.61 17.49
N GLY A 156 3.82 7.95 17.52
CA GLY A 156 2.93 7.72 18.66
C GLY A 156 2.55 6.25 18.86
N LEU A 157 1.85 5.66 17.89
CA LEU A 157 1.26 4.31 18.04
C LEU A 157 2.25 3.18 17.78
N VAL A 158 3.27 3.38 16.95
CA VAL A 158 4.24 2.30 16.65
C VAL A 158 5.45 2.36 17.58
N PHE A 159 5.93 3.55 17.97
CA PHE A 159 7.14 3.66 18.79
C PHE A 159 6.85 4.03 20.26
N VAL A 160 6.20 5.17 20.52
CA VAL A 160 6.05 5.72 21.89
C VAL A 160 5.17 4.85 22.77
N LEU A 161 3.99 4.43 22.30
CA LEU A 161 3.04 3.66 23.10
C LEU A 161 3.59 2.26 23.49
N PRO A 162 4.10 1.43 22.54
CA PRO A 162 4.73 0.16 22.90
C PRO A 162 5.92 0.32 23.86
N LEU A 163 6.74 1.35 23.69
CA LEU A 163 7.84 1.63 24.61
C LEU A 163 7.33 2.02 26.00
N ALA A 164 6.29 2.84 26.08
CA ALA A 164 5.65 3.21 27.34
C ALA A 164 5.01 2.01 28.06
N THR A 165 4.44 1.04 27.33
CA THR A 165 3.95 -0.21 27.92
C THR A 165 5.09 -1.05 28.46
N GLY A 166 6.21 -1.16 27.73
CA GLY A 166 7.38 -1.89 28.19
C GLY A 166 8.07 -1.25 29.40
N LEU A 167 7.94 0.07 29.58
CA LEU A 167 8.36 0.80 30.78
C LEU A 167 7.41 0.66 31.97
N GLY A 168 6.27 -0.01 31.81
CA GLY A 168 5.27 -0.19 32.87
C GLY A 168 4.37 1.02 33.13
N VAL A 169 4.43 2.07 32.29
CA VAL A 169 3.62 3.30 32.44
C VAL A 169 2.17 3.08 32.00
N THR A 170 1.92 2.11 31.12
CA THR A 170 0.60 1.84 30.52
C THR A 170 0.25 0.35 30.56
N PRO A 171 -1.05 -0.02 30.52
CA PRO A 171 -1.49 -1.41 30.55
C PRO A 171 -0.86 -2.26 29.44
N HIS A 172 -0.53 -3.53 29.73
CA HIS A 172 0.03 -4.47 28.74
C HIS A 172 -0.88 -4.70 27.53
N SER A 173 -2.17 -4.39 27.63
CA SER A 173 -3.13 -4.46 26.51
C SER A 173 -2.84 -3.44 25.39
N LEU A 174 -2.04 -2.40 25.64
CA LEU A 174 -1.57 -1.46 24.61
C LEU A 174 -0.22 -1.86 24.01
N GLY A 175 0.22 -3.11 24.13
CA GLY A 175 1.52 -3.55 23.62
C GLY A 175 1.67 -3.43 22.10
N ASN A 176 0.57 -3.56 21.33
CA ASN A 176 0.55 -3.51 19.87
C ASN A 176 -0.57 -2.60 19.30
N PRO A 177 -0.69 -1.33 19.74
CA PRO A 177 -1.91 -0.55 19.61
C PRO A 177 -2.24 -0.20 18.16
N TYR A 178 -1.21 0.02 17.32
CA TYR A 178 -1.43 0.21 15.88
C TYR A 178 -1.98 -1.05 15.20
N CYS A 179 -1.44 -2.23 15.52
CA CYS A 179 -1.89 -3.46 14.87
C CYS A 179 -3.30 -3.84 15.31
N ASP A 180 -3.70 -3.45 16.52
CA ASP A 180 -5.08 -3.61 16.96
C ASP A 180 -6.07 -2.74 16.19
N ILE A 181 -5.67 -1.52 15.82
CA ILE A 181 -6.48 -0.53 15.08
C ILE A 181 -6.40 -0.73 13.55
N CYS A 182 -5.39 -1.46 13.06
CA CYS A 182 -5.09 -1.51 11.63
C CYS A 182 -6.24 -2.12 10.80
N PRO A 183 -6.76 -1.43 9.77
CA PRO A 183 -7.86 -1.96 8.96
C PRO A 183 -7.46 -3.19 8.14
N SER A 184 -6.16 -3.46 7.95
CA SER A 184 -5.74 -4.71 7.33
C SER A 184 -6.14 -5.93 8.16
N ARG A 185 -6.21 -5.81 9.50
CA ARG A 185 -6.61 -6.90 10.40
C ARG A 185 -7.98 -7.44 10.02
N VAL A 186 -8.99 -6.57 10.00
CA VAL A 186 -10.36 -6.96 9.68
C VAL A 186 -10.49 -7.28 8.19
N ALA A 187 -9.81 -6.54 7.31
CA ALA A 187 -9.89 -6.79 5.87
C ALA A 187 -9.36 -8.17 5.47
N THR A 188 -8.18 -8.59 5.95
CA THR A 188 -7.62 -9.91 5.57
C THR A 188 -8.34 -11.05 6.26
N THR A 189 -8.74 -10.89 7.52
CA THR A 189 -9.49 -11.92 8.26
C THR A 189 -10.89 -12.14 7.70
N LEU A 190 -11.54 -11.09 7.18
CA LEU A 190 -12.81 -11.24 6.46
C LEU A 190 -12.64 -11.99 5.14
N LEU A 191 -11.51 -11.81 4.43
CA LEU A 191 -11.20 -12.58 3.23
C LEU A 191 -11.03 -14.08 3.55
N THR A 192 -10.43 -14.42 4.69
CA THR A 192 -10.28 -15.81 5.16
C THR A 192 -11.54 -16.38 5.82
N GLY A 193 -12.62 -15.60 5.91
CA GLY A 193 -13.91 -16.04 6.48
C GLY A 193 -13.96 -15.99 8.01
N ASN A 194 -12.94 -15.46 8.68
CA ASN A 194 -12.92 -15.32 10.12
C ASN A 194 -13.57 -13.98 10.54
N THR A 195 -14.74 -14.06 11.18
CA THR A 195 -15.49 -12.89 11.68
C THR A 195 -15.17 -12.54 13.14
N GLU A 196 -14.35 -13.32 13.84
CA GLU A 196 -14.03 -13.11 15.26
C GLU A 196 -13.36 -11.75 15.51
N GLN A 197 -12.64 -11.23 14.51
CA GLN A 197 -11.95 -9.94 14.61
C GLN A 197 -12.87 -8.74 14.33
N LEU A 198 -14.07 -8.99 13.79
CA LEU A 198 -15.12 -7.98 13.62
C LEU A 198 -15.95 -7.84 14.92
N ALA A 199 -16.03 -8.91 15.73
CA ALA A 199 -16.73 -8.92 16.99
C ALA A 199 -16.02 -8.04 18.05
N LEU A 200 -16.77 -7.11 18.64
CA LEU A 200 -16.27 -6.23 19.71
C LEU A 200 -16.05 -7.05 20.99
N ARG A 201 -14.84 -7.01 21.54
CA ARG A 201 -14.53 -7.63 22.84
C ARG A 201 -15.07 -6.73 23.96
N LEU A 202 -16.15 -7.14 24.63
CA LEU A 202 -16.82 -6.38 25.70
C LEU A 202 -16.13 -6.47 27.09
N GLY A 203 -15.00 -7.17 27.21
CA GLY A 203 -14.35 -7.43 28.50
C GLY A 203 -13.57 -6.24 29.07
N ASP A 204 -12.63 -5.67 28.31
CA ASP A 204 -11.80 -4.55 28.75
C ASP A 204 -12.19 -3.26 28.03
N GLY A 205 -12.38 -2.14 28.75
CA GLY A 205 -12.73 -0.85 28.14
C GLY A 205 -11.74 -0.35 27.08
N VAL A 206 -10.45 -0.72 27.22
CA VAL A 206 -9.40 -0.43 26.23
C VAL A 206 -9.59 -1.29 24.97
N SER A 207 -9.73 -2.61 25.13
CA SER A 207 -9.91 -3.55 24.01
C SER A 207 -11.20 -3.25 23.23
N PHE A 208 -12.25 -2.84 23.93
CA PHE A 208 -13.50 -2.36 23.33
C PHE A 208 -13.27 -1.10 22.48
N THR A 209 -12.56 -0.11 23.03
CA THR A 209 -12.28 1.16 22.32
C THR A 209 -11.41 0.93 21.08
N LEU A 210 -10.35 0.12 21.20
CA LEU A 210 -9.47 -0.21 20.08
C LEU A 210 -10.22 -0.99 18.99
N GLY A 211 -11.06 -1.96 19.37
CA GLY A 211 -11.92 -2.70 18.43
C GLY A 211 -12.94 -1.80 17.73
N ALA A 212 -13.56 -0.86 18.45
CA ALA A 212 -14.50 0.10 17.88
C ALA A 212 -13.81 1.03 16.86
N ILE A 213 -12.60 1.52 17.18
CA ILE A 213 -11.80 2.33 16.25
C ILE A 213 -11.40 1.50 15.03
N ALA A 214 -10.97 0.25 15.21
CA ALA A 214 -10.62 -0.64 14.10
C ALA A 214 -11.80 -0.83 13.14
N ASN A 215 -12.99 -1.12 13.66
CA ASN A 215 -14.21 -1.30 12.88
C ASN A 215 -14.60 0.00 12.14
N LEU A 216 -14.48 1.16 12.81
CA LEU A 216 -14.73 2.46 12.18
C LEU A 216 -13.73 2.75 11.05
N LEU A 217 -12.44 2.45 11.25
CA LEU A 217 -11.41 2.65 10.22
C LEU A 217 -11.59 1.71 9.02
N VAL A 218 -12.05 0.48 9.25
CA VAL A 218 -12.36 -0.46 8.17
C VAL A 218 -13.56 0.03 7.37
N GLY A 219 -14.63 0.45 8.04
CA GLY A 219 -15.79 1.09 7.40
C GLY A 219 -15.37 2.30 6.56
N PHE A 220 -14.58 3.20 7.15
CA PHE A 220 -14.00 4.35 6.44
C PHE A 220 -13.14 3.91 5.24
N THR A 221 -12.33 2.86 5.37
CA THR A 221 -11.46 2.38 4.29
C THR A 221 -12.26 1.77 3.15
N LEU A 222 -13.28 0.95 3.44
CA LEU A 222 -14.11 0.30 2.44
C LEU A 222 -15.02 1.30 1.70
N VAL A 223 -15.74 2.13 2.45
CA VAL A 223 -16.63 3.17 1.88
C VAL A 223 -15.80 4.24 1.18
N GLY A 224 -14.72 4.69 1.83
CA GLY A 224 -13.80 5.66 1.25
C GLY A 224 -13.11 5.15 0.00
N ALA A 225 -12.80 3.85 -0.11
CA ALA A 225 -12.18 3.28 -1.31
C ALA A 225 -13.10 3.29 -2.54
N LEU A 226 -14.43 3.38 -2.36
CA LEU A 226 -15.37 3.55 -3.47
C LEU A 226 -15.30 4.96 -4.05
N ALA A 227 -15.15 5.98 -3.19
CA ALA A 227 -15.16 7.40 -3.60
C ALA A 227 -13.76 7.96 -3.90
N LEU A 228 -12.74 7.50 -3.19
CA LEU A 228 -11.36 7.98 -3.23
C LEU A 228 -10.40 6.84 -3.55
N ARG A 229 -9.30 7.17 -4.25
CA ARG A 229 -8.24 6.20 -4.50
C ARG A 229 -7.35 6.06 -3.27
N GLN A 230 -7.32 4.85 -2.71
CA GLN A 230 -6.42 4.44 -1.64
C GLN A 230 -6.41 5.41 -0.44
N PRO A 231 -7.58 5.70 0.19
CA PRO A 231 -7.68 6.68 1.27
C PRO A 231 -6.79 6.31 2.47
N PHE A 232 -6.78 5.04 2.88
CA PHE A 232 -6.01 4.61 4.05
C PHE A 232 -4.51 4.64 3.79
N CYS A 233 -4.07 4.35 2.55
CA CYS A 233 -2.65 4.40 2.20
C CYS A 233 -2.02 5.80 2.40
N ARG A 234 -2.82 6.88 2.43
CA ARG A 234 -2.35 8.25 2.69
C ARG A 234 -2.00 8.49 4.17
N ILE A 235 -2.66 7.78 5.07
CA ILE A 235 -2.51 7.93 6.54
C ILE A 235 -1.69 6.77 7.14
N CYS A 236 -1.52 5.68 6.39
CA CYS A 236 -0.86 4.46 6.84
C CYS A 236 0.60 4.71 7.31
N PRO A 237 0.94 4.42 8.58
CA PRO A 237 2.30 4.55 9.09
C PRO A 237 3.30 3.61 8.41
N LEU A 238 2.85 2.49 7.83
CA LEU A 238 3.73 1.61 7.05
C LEU A 238 4.33 2.33 5.83
N LEU A 239 3.56 3.23 5.19
CA LEU A 239 4.06 4.02 4.06
C LEU A 239 5.08 5.07 4.55
N ALA A 240 4.84 5.69 5.70
CA ALA A 240 5.78 6.62 6.33
C ALA A 240 7.09 5.92 6.74
N PHE A 241 6.98 4.73 7.32
CA PHE A 241 8.13 3.89 7.67
C PHE A 241 8.96 3.55 6.41
N ASN A 242 8.30 3.11 5.33
CA ASN A 242 8.94 2.89 4.03
C ASN A 242 9.57 4.16 3.43
N ALA A 243 9.02 5.34 3.73
CA ALA A 243 9.56 6.61 3.25
C ALA A 243 10.90 6.97 3.90
N VAL A 244 11.15 6.56 5.15
CA VAL A 244 12.46 6.76 5.80
C VAL A 244 13.56 6.00 5.05
N PHE A 245 13.29 4.76 4.65
CA PHE A 245 14.25 3.88 3.97
C PHE A 245 14.29 4.04 2.44
N GLN A 246 13.53 4.99 1.88
CA GLN A 246 13.41 5.18 0.44
C GLN A 246 14.73 5.49 -0.28
N ARG A 247 15.73 6.04 0.44
CA ARG A 247 17.04 6.40 -0.13
C ARG A 247 17.92 5.18 -0.39
N LEU A 248 17.62 4.07 0.27
CA LEU A 248 18.42 2.85 0.22
C LEU A 248 17.88 1.85 -0.81
N SER A 249 16.60 1.95 -1.21
CA SER A 249 15.99 1.02 -2.15
C SER A 249 16.50 1.20 -3.60
N PRO A 250 16.80 0.11 -4.34
CA PRO A 250 17.23 0.18 -5.74
C PRO A 250 16.04 0.49 -6.67
N MET A 251 14.80 0.21 -6.26
CA MET A 251 13.61 0.61 -7.01
C MET A 251 13.36 2.10 -6.87
N ARG A 252 13.45 2.82 -7.98
CA ARG A 252 13.16 4.25 -8.02
C ARG A 252 12.52 4.66 -9.32
N LEU A 253 11.69 5.69 -9.24
CA LEU A 253 11.18 6.39 -10.40
C LEU A 253 12.16 7.51 -10.74
N ALA A 254 12.54 7.61 -12.01
CA ALA A 254 13.48 8.60 -12.50
C ALA A 254 12.81 9.45 -13.58
N LYS A 255 12.82 10.78 -13.39
CA LYS A 255 12.43 11.77 -14.40
C LYS A 255 13.68 12.55 -14.81
N PRO A 256 14.40 12.13 -15.88
CA PRO A 256 15.73 12.63 -16.19
C PRO A 256 15.74 14.06 -16.74
N SER A 257 14.72 14.48 -17.49
CA SER A 257 14.66 15.83 -18.07
C SER A 257 13.23 16.38 -18.20
N ARG A 258 13.07 17.70 -17.99
CA ARG A 258 11.84 18.44 -18.33
C ARG A 258 11.64 18.64 -19.82
N GLU A 259 12.71 18.64 -20.60
CA GLU A 259 12.67 19.15 -21.98
C GLU A 259 11.62 18.44 -22.83
N LYS A 260 11.46 17.13 -22.62
CA LYS A 260 10.45 16.30 -23.27
C LYS A 260 9.09 16.29 -22.55
N CYS A 261 8.98 16.93 -21.39
CA CYS A 261 7.79 16.99 -20.54
C CYS A 261 6.98 18.27 -20.83
N GLY A 262 5.85 18.14 -21.51
CA GLY A 262 4.88 19.23 -21.69
C GLY A 262 3.99 19.49 -20.46
N SER A 263 3.09 20.48 -20.55
CA SER A 263 2.14 20.91 -19.51
C SER A 263 0.84 20.07 -19.43
N CYS A 264 0.88 18.80 -19.82
CA CYS A 264 -0.34 17.98 -19.95
C CYS A 264 -0.96 17.53 -18.62
N HIS A 265 -0.22 17.50 -17.51
CA HIS A 265 -0.65 17.05 -16.17
C HIS A 265 -1.31 15.65 -16.05
N ILE A 266 -1.33 14.85 -17.13
CA ILE A 266 -1.89 13.48 -17.18
C ILE A 266 -1.26 12.55 -16.14
N CYS A 267 0.04 12.69 -15.87
CA CYS A 267 0.72 11.87 -14.87
C CYS A 267 0.20 12.11 -13.44
N THR A 268 -0.28 13.32 -13.13
CA THR A 268 -0.91 13.64 -11.85
C THR A 268 -2.33 13.07 -11.79
N GLU A 269 -3.08 13.09 -12.90
CA GLU A 269 -4.40 12.43 -13.00
C GLU A 269 -4.33 10.91 -12.83
N ALA A 270 -3.29 10.30 -13.38
CA ALA A 270 -3.04 8.87 -13.27
C ALA A 270 -2.54 8.42 -11.89
N CYS A 271 -2.06 9.35 -11.06
CA CYS A 271 -1.51 9.03 -9.75
C CYS A 271 -2.64 8.68 -8.75
N PRO A 272 -2.62 7.52 -8.07
CA PRO A 272 -3.62 7.22 -7.05
C PRO A 272 -3.48 8.07 -5.78
N MET A 273 -2.30 8.66 -5.57
CA MET A 273 -1.97 9.48 -4.40
C MET A 273 -2.07 10.99 -4.68
N ASP A 274 -2.54 11.40 -5.87
CA ASP A 274 -2.72 12.80 -6.28
C ASP A 274 -1.48 13.69 -6.05
N ILE A 275 -0.30 13.23 -6.48
CA ILE A 275 0.99 13.95 -6.28
C ILE A 275 1.20 14.96 -7.42
N PRO A 276 1.00 16.28 -7.20
CA PRO A 276 1.15 17.31 -8.25
C PRO A 276 2.60 17.49 -8.70
N GLU A 277 3.57 17.26 -7.81
CA GLU A 277 4.99 17.49 -8.04
C GLU A 277 5.55 16.67 -9.22
N ILE A 278 4.91 15.53 -9.55
CA ILE A 278 5.30 14.67 -10.69
C ILE A 278 5.26 15.43 -12.02
N SER A 279 4.27 16.31 -12.19
CA SER A 279 4.14 17.11 -13.41
C SER A 279 5.01 18.38 -13.37
N GLN A 280 5.17 18.98 -12.20
CA GLN A 280 5.77 20.32 -12.04
C GLN A 280 7.28 20.32 -11.81
N GLN A 281 7.85 19.23 -11.26
CA GLN A 281 9.25 19.16 -10.85
C GLN A 281 10.00 18.06 -11.61
N GLU A 282 11.31 18.00 -11.41
CA GLU A 282 12.24 17.08 -12.08
C GLU A 282 13.16 16.34 -11.12
N GLY A 283 13.84 15.31 -11.64
CA GLY A 283 14.81 14.53 -10.89
C GLY A 283 14.16 13.87 -9.67
N ARG A 284 14.83 13.97 -8.52
CA ARG A 284 14.34 13.41 -7.25
C ARG A 284 13.19 14.20 -6.64
N LYS A 285 13.07 15.49 -6.96
CA LYS A 285 12.03 16.37 -6.38
C LYS A 285 10.65 16.15 -7.03
N ALA A 286 10.62 15.57 -8.23
CA ALA A 286 9.39 15.13 -8.90
C ALA A 286 8.56 14.10 -8.11
N TYR A 287 9.15 13.46 -7.10
CA TYR A 287 8.50 12.38 -6.36
C TYR A 287 8.42 12.72 -4.88
N HIS A 288 7.19 12.75 -4.37
CA HIS A 288 6.93 12.95 -2.95
C HIS A 288 7.16 11.66 -2.15
N GLU A 289 7.34 11.79 -0.84
CA GLU A 289 7.49 10.67 0.09
C GLU A 289 6.28 9.71 0.12
N GLU A 290 5.14 10.12 -0.42
CA GLU A 290 3.88 9.35 -0.49
C GLU A 290 3.77 8.48 -1.74
N CYS A 291 4.74 8.55 -2.65
CA CYS A 291 4.74 7.72 -3.85
C CYS A 291 4.84 6.23 -3.47
N THR A 292 3.85 5.43 -3.90
CA THR A 292 3.79 3.97 -3.70
C THR A 292 4.53 3.18 -4.79
N LEU A 293 5.28 3.85 -5.67
CA LEU A 293 5.98 3.24 -6.82
C LEU A 293 5.10 2.31 -7.68
N CYS A 294 3.80 2.63 -7.81
CA CYS A 294 2.84 1.82 -8.58
C CYS A 294 3.06 1.85 -10.10
N GLY A 295 3.87 2.77 -10.63
CA GLY A 295 4.21 2.86 -12.05
C GLY A 295 3.15 3.46 -12.98
N ARG A 296 1.93 3.77 -12.50
CA ARG A 296 0.84 4.34 -13.35
C ARG A 296 1.22 5.62 -14.08
N CYS A 297 2.02 6.48 -13.46
CA CYS A 297 2.49 7.72 -14.09
C CYS A 297 3.40 7.45 -15.31
N ALA A 298 4.17 6.36 -15.32
CA ALA A 298 4.95 5.95 -16.48
C ALA A 298 4.06 5.34 -17.57
N GLU A 299 2.98 4.63 -17.20
CA GLU A 299 2.01 4.05 -18.14
C GLU A 299 1.21 5.09 -18.92
N TYR A 300 0.80 6.18 -18.25
CA TYR A 300 -0.08 7.19 -18.83
C TYR A 300 0.67 8.43 -19.34
N CYS A 301 2.00 8.42 -19.36
CA CYS A 301 2.77 9.52 -19.93
C CYS A 301 2.83 9.37 -21.46
N PRO A 302 2.33 10.36 -22.24
CA PRO A 302 2.33 10.29 -23.70
C PRO A 302 3.70 10.56 -24.34
N GLN A 303 4.68 11.01 -23.54
CA GLN A 303 6.01 11.40 -23.99
C GLN A 303 7.03 10.28 -23.76
N ASP A 304 7.85 9.99 -24.76
CA ASP A 304 8.79 8.88 -24.75
C ASP A 304 9.97 9.14 -23.80
N GLY A 305 10.24 8.21 -22.89
CA GLY A 305 11.42 8.19 -22.02
C GLY A 305 11.46 9.25 -20.90
N VAL A 306 10.39 10.03 -20.72
CA VAL A 306 10.29 11.07 -19.68
C VAL A 306 10.25 10.46 -18.27
N ILE A 307 9.46 9.41 -18.07
CA ILE A 307 9.34 8.72 -16.78
C ILE A 307 9.85 7.29 -16.93
N ARG A 308 10.85 6.93 -16.12
CA ARG A 308 11.47 5.61 -16.14
C ARG A 308 11.39 4.96 -14.75
N LEU A 309 10.84 3.75 -14.69
CA LEU A 309 10.92 2.89 -13.51
C LEU A 309 12.24 2.13 -13.56
N LYS A 310 13.14 2.41 -12.62
CA LYS A 310 14.48 1.81 -12.54
C LYS A 310 14.58 0.85 -11.36
N TRP A 311 15.32 -0.24 -11.56
CA TRP A 311 15.85 -1.10 -10.52
C TRP A 311 17.38 -1.00 -10.55
N GLY A 312 17.93 -0.18 -9.66
CA GLY A 312 19.37 0.12 -9.64
C GLY A 312 19.83 0.76 -10.97
N PRO A 313 20.72 0.09 -11.74
CA PRO A 313 21.16 0.57 -13.05
C PRO A 313 20.17 0.26 -14.18
N TRP A 314 19.34 -0.78 -14.04
CA TRP A 314 18.45 -1.25 -15.11
C TRP A 314 17.12 -0.48 -15.14
N SER A 315 16.61 -0.18 -16.34
CA SER A 315 15.26 0.38 -16.53
C SER A 315 14.26 -0.74 -16.80
N LEU A 316 13.38 -1.01 -15.84
CA LEU A 316 12.32 -2.01 -15.97
C LEU A 316 11.23 -1.55 -16.94
N PHE A 317 10.92 -0.26 -16.93
CA PHE A 317 9.91 0.32 -17.80
C PHE A 317 10.19 1.79 -18.09
N SER A 318 9.94 2.23 -19.32
CA SER A 318 10.00 3.62 -19.73
C SER A 318 8.67 4.03 -20.37
N SER A 319 8.26 5.27 -20.13
CA SER A 319 7.09 5.83 -20.81
C SER A 319 7.26 5.75 -22.32
N SER A 320 6.20 5.34 -23.02
CA SER A 320 6.15 5.40 -24.47
C SER A 320 4.78 5.81 -25.01
N ARG A 321 4.77 6.55 -26.11
CA ARG A 321 3.57 7.08 -26.74
C ARG A 321 2.65 5.98 -27.27
N ASP A 322 3.23 4.92 -27.82
CA ASP A 322 2.46 3.78 -28.34
C ASP A 322 1.80 2.99 -27.21
N TYR A 323 2.49 2.84 -26.08
CA TYR A 323 1.91 2.23 -24.89
C TYR A 323 0.75 3.06 -24.34
N TYR A 324 0.91 4.38 -24.26
CA TYR A 324 -0.15 5.31 -23.85
C TYR A 324 -1.41 5.16 -24.73
N LYS A 325 -1.26 5.18 -26.07
CA LYS A 325 -2.38 5.01 -27.01
C LYS A 325 -3.13 3.70 -26.77
N GLY A 326 -2.41 2.59 -26.59
CA GLY A 326 -3.02 1.28 -26.32
C GLY A 326 -3.75 1.24 -24.97
N ARG A 327 -3.22 1.93 -23.95
CA ARG A 327 -3.83 1.96 -22.61
C ARG A 327 -5.12 2.76 -22.56
N VAL A 328 -5.13 3.97 -23.14
CA VAL A 328 -6.27 4.91 -23.15
C VAL A 328 -7.48 4.38 -23.91
N GLN A 329 -7.30 3.38 -24.78
CA GLN A 329 -8.42 2.67 -25.42
C GLN A 329 -9.22 1.81 -24.43
N ARG A 330 -8.59 1.33 -23.35
CA ARG A 330 -9.21 0.45 -22.35
C ARG A 330 -9.59 1.19 -21.07
N GLU A 331 -8.67 2.02 -20.55
CA GLU A 331 -8.81 2.72 -19.28
C GLU A 331 -8.27 4.14 -19.44
N LEU A 332 -9.04 5.13 -19.01
CA LEU A 332 -8.62 6.53 -19.00
C LEU A 332 -7.63 6.81 -17.85
N PRO A 333 -6.87 7.92 -17.89
CA PRO A 333 -5.94 8.29 -16.81
C PRO A 333 -6.61 8.40 -15.44
N ASP A 334 -7.88 8.85 -15.43
CA ASP A 334 -8.75 8.89 -14.26
C ASP A 334 -9.22 7.48 -13.78
N GLY A 335 -8.76 6.42 -14.44
CA GLY A 335 -9.07 5.03 -14.09
C GLY A 335 -10.46 4.59 -14.52
N THR A 336 -11.24 5.43 -15.21
CA THR A 336 -12.53 5.03 -15.76
C THR A 336 -12.31 4.04 -16.89
N VAL A 337 -13.00 2.89 -16.81
CA VAL A 337 -12.89 1.84 -17.82
C VAL A 337 -13.86 2.19 -18.94
N LYS A 338 -13.36 2.36 -20.16
CA LYS A 338 -14.23 2.61 -21.31
C LYS A 338 -15.08 1.37 -21.56
N PRO A 339 -16.41 1.50 -21.78
CA PRO A 339 -17.22 0.35 -22.15
C PRO A 339 -16.64 -0.28 -23.42
N LEU A 340 -16.48 -1.61 -23.40
CA LEU A 340 -15.98 -2.37 -24.55
C LEU A 340 -16.83 -2.04 -25.78
N LYS A 341 -16.21 -1.92 -26.97
CA LYS A 341 -16.90 -1.54 -28.22
C LYS A 341 -18.17 -2.38 -28.49
N PHE A 342 -18.22 -3.64 -28.03
CA PHE A 342 -19.41 -4.50 -28.12
C PHE A 342 -20.64 -3.92 -27.40
N VAL A 343 -20.46 -3.26 -26.26
CA VAL A 343 -21.56 -2.60 -25.51
C VAL A 343 -22.09 -1.37 -26.27
N LYS A 344 -21.23 -0.68 -27.03
CA LYS A 344 -21.68 0.40 -27.93
C LYS A 344 -22.52 -0.11 -29.11
N SER A 345 -22.31 -1.36 -29.54
CA SER A 345 -23.13 -1.99 -30.60
C SER A 345 -24.52 -2.37 -30.07
N ALA A 346 -24.60 -2.89 -28.84
CA ALA A 346 -25.87 -3.19 -28.18
C ALA A 346 -26.68 -1.92 -27.87
N ALA A 347 -26.03 -0.83 -27.44
CA ALA A 347 -26.71 0.45 -27.21
C ALA A 347 -27.12 1.18 -28.52
N ARG A 348 -26.47 0.89 -29.66
CA ARG A 348 -26.89 1.42 -30.97
C ARG A 348 -28.05 0.64 -31.57
N THR A 349 -28.16 -0.65 -31.29
CA THR A 349 -29.24 -1.49 -31.82
C THR A 349 -30.57 -1.24 -31.10
N THR A 350 -30.55 -0.75 -29.86
CA THR A 350 -31.79 -0.35 -29.14
C THR A 350 -32.32 1.04 -29.51
N HIS A 351 -31.50 1.92 -30.10
CA HIS A 351 -31.94 3.24 -30.59
C HIS A 351 -32.19 3.28 -32.11
N GLY A 352 -31.91 2.20 -32.84
CA GLY A 352 -32.17 2.10 -34.28
C GLY A 352 -33.48 1.40 -34.65
N ALA A 353 -34.29 0.98 -33.66
CA ALA A 353 -35.56 0.29 -33.87
C ALA A 353 -36.80 1.12 -33.46
N ALA A 354 -36.61 2.41 -33.13
CA ALA A 354 -37.69 3.32 -32.77
C ALA A 354 -38.03 4.35 -33.88
N ASP A 355 -37.26 4.37 -34.97
CA ASP A 355 -37.42 5.30 -36.10
C ASP A 355 -37.50 4.55 -37.45
N ALA A 356 -38.42 3.57 -37.55
CA ALA A 356 -38.82 2.97 -38.82
C ALA A 356 -40.32 2.67 -38.83
#